data_AF-V9H7J5-F1
#
_entry.id   AF-V9H7J5-F1
#
_cell.length_a   1.000
_cell.length_b   1.000
_cell.length_c   1.000
_cell.angle_alpha   90.00
_cell.angle_beta   90.00
_cell.angle_gamma   90.00
#
_symmetry.space_group_name_H-M   'P 1'
#
loop_
_entity.id
_entity.type
_entity.pdbx_description
1 polymer ?
#
loop_
_entity_poly.entity_id
_entity_poly.type
_entity_poly.pdbx_seq_one_letter_code
_entity_poly.pdbx_strand_id
1 'polypeptide(L)'
;MFRLSIDNGSFIIILDGLDEIISRMKENFDINSFFNKIYTDYCFNSAKTKIVITCRDSIWDETVAQSESIKELAIKNILLEPFDEKQAKEFFKSCFKFNDKLQNKAFNLVNSLISKSNDSVYNPFILDTISEIINDNEQVNIEDLFYQDTSVMKKLCLSTSSQTDYLIYAVCKREEKKLEIPFENQIKLLCRMCKYDSSTNLSFINLIEEVTDAKPSDTLLSLLKAHPFIFEKNEKVDLRYDFLRDFFTVILMAQSIEQEEIIDRNILLILEKKIGYLNSFSKDVAKRTFSESEKICINMINNIEYLSKNKEEHFDAFISSLFLTYLSILNKNSRLNTQNDLQKALVSIFGNTKNNIEHLCLCNINKPNGKPRLEFDFSDLKFEDFHIKNYSEFYSCKFNEGTLFKSGEIELLDDPNVRHNLKDSNFSDKVVFLGNTKNILENIKLHNEDRDRARENNFKKFIKCFYAGGRFQPKKVAEIKAKHGNIISKMLDLEVIILNNDSKLNENEYKINPTYVNELAKYLDSSIKTKLIISFLEEMG
;
A
#
# COMPACT_ATOMS: atom_id res chain seq x y z
N MET A 1 -35.66 20.31 17.96
CA MET A 1 -35.91 19.12 18.82
C MET A 1 -34.81 18.06 18.63
N PHE A 2 -34.54 17.58 17.41
CA PHE A 2 -33.48 16.59 17.15
C PHE A 2 -32.08 16.98 17.62
N ARG A 3 -31.62 18.20 17.30
CA ARG A 3 -30.31 18.72 17.75
C ARG A 3 -30.18 18.78 19.28
N LEU A 4 -31.23 19.22 19.98
CA LEU A 4 -31.27 19.23 21.44
C LEU A 4 -31.18 17.83 22.07
N SER A 5 -31.70 16.80 21.39
CA SER A 5 -31.62 15.41 21.84
C SER A 5 -30.26 14.76 21.55
N ILE A 6 -29.56 15.20 20.49
CA ILE A 6 -28.15 14.86 20.27
C ILE A 6 -27.32 15.54 21.37
N ASP A 7 -27.52 16.84 21.57
CA ASP A 7 -26.75 17.61 22.55
C ASP A 7 -26.95 17.06 23.97
N ASN A 8 -28.16 16.64 24.36
CA ASN A 8 -28.40 16.11 25.71
C ASN A 8 -27.91 14.65 25.93
N GLY A 9 -27.43 13.96 24.89
CA GLY A 9 -26.93 12.58 24.96
C GLY A 9 -27.99 11.49 25.01
N SER A 10 -29.22 11.78 24.57
CA SER A 10 -30.29 10.77 24.47
C SER A 10 -30.10 9.83 23.28
N PHE A 11 -29.14 10.11 22.40
CA PHE A 11 -28.84 9.32 21.22
C PHE A 11 -27.47 8.64 21.30
N ILE A 12 -27.46 7.38 20.85
CA ILE A 12 -26.24 6.64 20.52
C ILE A 12 -26.26 6.43 19.02
N ILE A 13 -25.18 6.83 18.33
CA ILE A 13 -24.99 6.61 16.90
C ILE A 13 -24.03 5.43 16.75
N ILE A 14 -24.40 4.43 15.94
CA ILE A 14 -23.54 3.30 15.61
C ILE A 14 -23.20 3.41 14.13
N LEU A 15 -21.92 3.59 13.83
CA LEU A 15 -21.36 3.56 12.49
C LEU A 15 -20.70 2.19 12.31
N ASP A 16 -21.34 1.33 11.54
CA ASP A 16 -20.86 -0.03 11.29
C ASP A 16 -20.03 -0.07 10.00
N GLY A 17 -18.79 -0.57 10.06
CA GLY A 17 -17.91 -0.80 8.91
C GLY A 17 -17.22 0.46 8.38
N LEU A 18 -16.44 1.16 9.22
CA LEU A 18 -15.64 2.31 8.76
C LEU A 18 -14.63 1.92 7.65
N ASP A 19 -14.10 0.70 7.71
CA ASP A 19 -13.18 0.15 6.72
C ASP A 19 -13.76 0.08 5.31
N GLU A 20 -15.07 -0.16 5.18
CA GLU A 20 -15.75 -0.16 3.88
C GLU A 20 -15.82 1.24 3.27
N ILE A 21 -16.03 2.26 4.11
CA ILE A 21 -16.07 3.65 3.67
C ILE A 21 -14.69 4.09 3.18
N ILE A 22 -13.65 3.80 3.98
CA ILE A 22 -12.26 4.12 3.65
C ILE A 22 -11.85 3.44 2.33
N SER A 23 -12.13 2.14 2.19
CA SER A 23 -11.75 1.37 1.00
C SER A 23 -12.49 1.80 -0.27
N ARG A 24 -13.77 2.20 -0.18
CA ARG A 24 -14.55 2.66 -1.33
C ARG A 24 -14.18 4.05 -1.79
N MET A 25 -13.96 4.96 -0.85
CA MET A 25 -13.81 6.39 -1.15
C MET A 25 -12.36 6.80 -1.44
N LYS A 26 -11.37 5.98 -1.06
CA LYS A 26 -9.93 6.18 -1.29
C LYS A 26 -9.51 7.66 -1.09
N GLU A 27 -9.14 8.34 -2.17
CA GLU A 27 -8.62 9.71 -2.21
C GLU A 27 -9.64 10.77 -1.78
N ASN A 28 -10.95 10.47 -1.90
CA ASN A 28 -12.01 11.42 -1.56
C ASN A 28 -12.38 11.39 -0.07
N PHE A 29 -11.84 10.46 0.72
CA PHE A 29 -12.15 10.35 2.14
C PHE A 29 -11.02 10.87 3.03
N ASP A 30 -11.18 12.12 3.46
CA ASP A 30 -10.33 12.71 4.48
C ASP A 30 -10.76 12.22 5.87
N ILE A 31 -10.06 11.19 6.36
CA ILE A 31 -10.29 10.60 7.67
C ILE A 31 -10.07 11.59 8.81
N ASN A 32 -9.11 12.52 8.66
CA ASN A 32 -8.85 13.52 9.69
C ASN A 32 -10.00 14.52 9.77
N SER A 33 -10.46 15.01 8.62
CA SER A 33 -11.64 15.88 8.54
C SER A 33 -12.88 15.17 9.08
N PHE A 34 -13.06 13.89 8.77
CA PHE A 34 -14.17 13.09 9.28
C PHE A 34 -14.19 13.02 10.81
N PHE A 35 -13.10 12.58 11.44
CA PHE A 35 -13.02 12.48 12.89
C PHE A 35 -13.04 13.85 13.59
N ASN A 36 -12.37 14.86 13.01
CA ASN A 36 -12.40 16.22 13.56
C ASN A 36 -13.81 16.82 13.51
N LYS A 37 -14.57 16.61 12.43
CA LYS A 37 -15.98 17.03 12.36
C LYS A 37 -16.83 16.32 13.38
N ILE A 38 -16.68 14.99 13.52
CA ILE A 38 -17.39 14.23 14.54
C ILE A 38 -17.11 14.82 15.93
N TYR A 39 -15.85 15.05 16.25
CA TYR A 39 -15.46 15.58 17.55
C TYR A 39 -15.99 16.99 17.79
N THR A 40 -15.78 17.91 16.84
CA THR A 40 -16.16 19.33 16.98
C THR A 40 -17.66 19.56 16.97
N ASP A 41 -18.40 18.85 16.13
CA ASP A 41 -19.85 19.07 15.95
C ASP A 41 -20.70 18.27 16.95
N TYR A 42 -20.23 17.11 17.44
CA TYR A 42 -21.05 16.17 18.21
C TYR A 42 -20.50 15.76 19.57
N CYS A 43 -19.20 15.94 19.83
CA CYS A 43 -18.56 15.53 21.09
C CYS A 43 -18.06 16.69 21.94
N PHE A 44 -17.77 17.85 21.34
CA PHE A 44 -17.26 19.04 22.03
C PHE A 44 -18.40 19.95 22.50
N ASN A 45 -18.24 20.63 23.66
CA ASN A 45 -19.27 21.38 24.41
C ASN A 45 -20.31 20.51 25.16
N SER A 46 -21.49 21.06 25.48
CA SER A 46 -22.58 20.41 26.24
C SER A 46 -23.20 19.19 25.55
N ALA A 47 -22.67 18.77 24.40
CA ALA A 47 -23.09 17.60 23.65
C ALA A 47 -22.63 16.31 24.35
N LYS A 48 -23.58 15.44 24.70
CA LYS A 48 -23.34 14.14 25.38
C LYS A 48 -23.59 12.94 24.47
N THR A 49 -23.64 13.14 23.15
CA THR A 49 -23.87 12.04 22.19
C THR A 49 -22.73 11.04 22.26
N LYS A 50 -23.09 9.75 22.20
CA LYS A 50 -22.11 8.66 22.12
C LYS A 50 -22.11 8.12 20.70
N ILE A 51 -20.92 8.00 20.12
CA ILE A 51 -20.74 7.44 18.78
C ILE A 51 -19.87 6.19 18.93
N VAL A 52 -20.39 5.06 18.47
CA VAL A 52 -19.66 3.79 18.40
C VAL A 52 -19.35 3.55 16.93
N ILE A 53 -18.08 3.31 16.63
CA ILE A 53 -17.60 3.05 15.28
C ILE A 53 -16.98 1.67 15.28
N THR A 54 -17.44 0.79 14.39
CA THR A 54 -16.79 -0.50 14.16
C THR A 54 -15.84 -0.36 12.96
N CYS A 55 -14.69 -1.02 13.05
CA CYS A 55 -13.68 -1.03 12.00
C CYS A 55 -12.85 -2.30 12.17
N ARG A 56 -12.32 -2.83 11.07
CA ARG A 56 -11.31 -3.89 11.14
C ARG A 56 -10.00 -3.36 11.69
N ASP A 57 -9.37 -4.17 12.56
CA ASP A 57 -8.08 -3.85 13.19
C ASP A 57 -7.03 -3.42 12.17
N SER A 58 -6.90 -4.14 11.05
CA SER A 58 -5.89 -3.85 10.03
C SER A 58 -6.04 -2.46 9.41
N ILE A 59 -7.28 -2.06 9.10
CA ILE A 59 -7.54 -0.74 8.52
C ILE A 59 -7.40 0.34 9.60
N TRP A 60 -7.88 0.08 10.81
CA TRP A 60 -7.71 1.01 11.93
C TRP A 60 -6.23 1.31 12.20
N ASP A 61 -5.39 0.28 12.27
CA ASP A 61 -3.97 0.39 12.59
C ASP A 61 -3.16 1.04 11.46
N GLU A 62 -3.51 0.76 10.20
CA GLU A 62 -2.83 1.31 9.02
C GLU A 62 -3.22 2.76 8.75
N THR A 63 -4.44 3.18 9.12
CA THR A 63 -4.99 4.50 8.77
C THR A 63 -5.19 5.40 9.99
N VAL A 64 -6.14 5.05 10.87
CA VAL A 64 -6.57 5.89 11.99
C VAL A 64 -5.47 6.02 13.04
N ALA A 65 -4.88 4.90 13.46
CA ALA A 65 -3.89 4.85 14.53
C ALA A 65 -2.56 5.54 14.17
N GLN A 66 -2.29 5.81 12.88
CA GLN A 66 -1.10 6.53 12.45
C GLN A 66 -1.29 8.06 12.50
N SER A 67 -2.53 8.56 12.46
CA SER A 67 -2.79 10.01 12.42
C SER A 67 -2.54 10.69 13.78
N GLU A 68 -1.61 11.64 13.80
CA GLU A 68 -1.34 12.47 14.99
C GLU A 68 -2.56 13.30 15.39
N SER A 69 -3.25 13.92 14.42
CA SER A 69 -4.44 14.73 14.68
C SER A 69 -5.58 13.94 15.34
N ILE A 70 -5.74 12.67 15.00
CA ILE A 70 -6.80 11.83 15.59
C ILE A 70 -6.41 11.35 16.99
N LYS A 71 -5.11 11.12 17.26
CA LYS A 71 -4.62 10.76 18.60
C LYS A 71 -4.96 11.81 19.65
N GLU A 72 -5.01 13.09 19.26
CA GLU A 72 -5.40 14.20 20.13
C GLU A 72 -6.88 14.16 20.54
N LEU A 73 -7.75 13.48 19.78
CA LEU A 73 -9.20 13.42 20.02
C LEU A 73 -9.60 12.48 21.18
N ALA A 74 -8.64 11.82 21.83
CA ALA A 74 -8.85 10.92 22.98
C ALA A 74 -9.93 9.86 22.75
N ILE A 75 -9.98 9.29 21.53
CA ILE A 75 -10.94 8.24 21.17
C ILE A 75 -10.68 6.99 21.99
N LYS A 76 -11.72 6.45 22.63
CA LYS A 76 -11.64 5.20 23.39
C LYS A 76 -11.72 4.01 22.44
N ASN A 77 -10.65 3.23 22.37
CA ASN A 77 -10.61 1.99 21.60
C ASN A 77 -11.04 0.80 22.47
N ILE A 78 -11.90 -0.06 21.93
CA ILE A 78 -12.34 -1.31 22.57
C ILE A 78 -12.02 -2.43 21.59
N LEU A 79 -11.08 -3.30 21.97
CA LEU A 79 -10.73 -4.48 21.18
C LEU A 79 -11.69 -5.62 21.54
N LEU A 80 -12.23 -6.31 20.53
CA LEU A 80 -13.03 -7.51 20.71
C LEU A 80 -12.12 -8.74 20.57
N GLU A 81 -11.86 -9.41 21.69
CA GLU A 81 -11.05 -10.62 21.72
C GLU A 81 -11.87 -11.86 21.33
N PRO A 82 -11.22 -12.93 20.82
CA PRO A 82 -11.85 -14.24 20.64
C PRO A 82 -12.39 -14.81 21.96
N PHE A 83 -13.19 -15.87 21.88
CA PHE A 83 -13.69 -16.52 23.08
C PHE A 83 -12.56 -17.20 23.85
N ASP A 84 -12.66 -17.17 25.17
CA ASP A 84 -11.88 -18.04 26.02
C ASP A 84 -12.46 -19.47 26.05
N GLU A 85 -11.73 -20.40 26.68
CA GLU A 85 -12.15 -21.80 26.79
C GLU A 85 -13.52 -21.95 27.47
N LYS A 86 -13.82 -21.12 28.46
CA LYS A 86 -15.06 -21.17 29.23
C LYS A 86 -16.23 -20.69 28.38
N GLN A 87 -16.08 -19.59 27.67
CA GLN A 87 -17.06 -19.05 26.74
C GLN A 87 -17.31 -20.02 25.58
N ALA A 88 -16.28 -20.71 25.07
CA ALA A 88 -16.44 -21.76 24.05
C ALA A 88 -17.25 -22.96 24.57
N LYS A 89 -17.00 -23.41 25.81
CA LYS A 89 -17.81 -24.44 26.46
C LYS A 89 -19.25 -23.99 26.68
N GLU A 90 -19.46 -22.76 27.12
CA GLU A 90 -20.79 -22.16 27.30
C GLU A 90 -21.55 -22.04 25.97
N PHE A 91 -20.85 -21.68 24.89
CA PHE A 91 -21.39 -21.65 23.53
C PHE A 91 -21.92 -23.03 23.13
N PHE A 92 -21.12 -24.09 23.19
CA PHE A 92 -21.58 -25.44 22.81
C PHE A 92 -22.68 -25.98 23.72
N LYS A 93 -22.66 -25.64 25.01
CA LYS A 93 -23.75 -25.95 25.93
C LYS A 93 -25.06 -25.29 25.50
N SER A 94 -25.00 -24.08 24.95
CA SER A 94 -26.17 -23.37 24.42
C SER A 94 -26.71 -24.00 23.14
N CYS A 95 -25.83 -24.49 22.25
CA CYS A 95 -26.20 -25.14 20.99
C CYS A 95 -26.79 -26.55 21.20
N PHE A 96 -26.18 -27.38 22.06
CA PHE A 96 -26.52 -28.79 22.24
C PHE A 96 -27.19 -29.07 23.59
N LYS A 97 -28.20 -28.27 23.95
CA LYS A 97 -28.90 -28.33 25.24
C LYS A 97 -29.11 -29.78 25.72
N PHE A 98 -28.58 -30.10 26.90
CA PHE A 98 -28.69 -31.41 27.57
C PHE A 98 -27.99 -32.60 26.88
N ASN A 99 -27.21 -32.39 25.81
CA ASN A 99 -26.45 -33.45 25.13
C ASN A 99 -24.94 -33.30 25.34
N ASP A 100 -24.44 -33.77 26.48
CA ASP A 100 -23.02 -33.65 26.86
C ASP A 100 -22.08 -34.38 25.90
N LYS A 101 -22.55 -35.45 25.25
CA LYS A 101 -21.76 -36.18 24.25
C LYS A 101 -21.46 -35.31 23.04
N LEU A 102 -22.46 -34.57 22.53
CA LEU A 102 -22.26 -33.66 21.40
C LEU A 102 -21.44 -32.42 21.81
N GLN A 103 -21.66 -31.89 23.01
CA GLN A 103 -20.83 -30.79 23.55
C GLN A 103 -19.35 -31.17 23.60
N ASN A 104 -19.02 -32.32 24.20
CA ASN A 104 -17.65 -32.81 24.29
C ASN A 104 -17.06 -33.12 22.91
N LYS A 105 -17.85 -33.70 21.99
CA LYS A 105 -17.43 -33.93 20.61
C LYS A 105 -17.06 -32.61 19.92
N ALA A 106 -17.93 -31.62 19.96
CA ALA A 106 -17.69 -30.30 19.36
C ALA A 106 -16.45 -29.62 19.92
N PHE A 107 -16.32 -29.62 21.24
CA PHE A 107 -15.19 -29.00 21.92
C PHE A 107 -13.85 -29.70 21.58
N ASN A 108 -13.83 -31.03 21.51
CA ASN A 108 -12.64 -31.79 21.13
C ASN A 108 -12.21 -31.52 19.68
N LEU A 109 -13.16 -31.31 18.76
CA LEU A 109 -12.84 -30.97 17.38
C LEU A 109 -12.17 -29.60 17.27
N VAL A 110 -12.67 -28.60 17.97
CA VAL A 110 -12.05 -27.27 18.00
C VAL A 110 -10.64 -27.37 18.58
N ASN A 111 -10.46 -28.11 19.67
CA ASN A 111 -9.13 -28.32 20.26
C ASN A 111 -8.17 -29.04 19.30
N SER A 112 -8.67 -29.96 18.48
CA SER A 112 -7.85 -30.62 17.45
C SER A 112 -7.44 -29.65 16.33
N LEU A 113 -8.31 -28.72 15.93
CA LEU A 113 -7.97 -27.65 15.00
C LEU A 113 -6.92 -26.71 15.58
N ILE A 114 -7.13 -26.27 16.83
CA ILE A 114 -6.19 -25.44 17.58
C ILE A 114 -4.81 -26.13 17.63
N SER A 115 -4.76 -27.40 18.04
CA SER A 115 -3.48 -28.12 18.22
C SER A 115 -2.71 -28.37 16.92
N LYS A 116 -3.39 -28.34 15.77
CA LYS A 116 -2.76 -28.49 14.45
C LYS A 116 -2.33 -27.15 13.84
N SER A 117 -2.91 -26.05 14.31
CA SER A 117 -2.66 -24.70 13.80
C SER A 117 -1.65 -23.94 14.65
N ASN A 118 -1.23 -22.78 14.16
CA ASN A 118 -0.48 -21.82 15.00
C ASN A 118 -1.38 -20.89 15.83
N ASP A 119 -2.70 -20.96 15.62
CA ASP A 119 -3.64 -20.12 16.35
C ASP A 119 -4.08 -20.84 17.62
N SER A 120 -4.12 -20.15 18.76
CA SER A 120 -4.50 -20.71 20.07
C SER A 120 -5.84 -20.19 20.60
N VAL A 121 -6.71 -19.72 19.70
CA VAL A 121 -7.93 -18.98 20.05
C VAL A 121 -9.20 -19.75 19.67
N TYR A 122 -10.30 -19.49 20.39
CA TYR A 122 -11.63 -20.00 20.04
C TYR A 122 -12.40 -18.96 19.24
N ASN A 123 -12.28 -19.02 17.91
CA ASN A 123 -13.00 -18.09 17.04
C ASN A 123 -14.50 -18.45 16.98
N PRO A 124 -15.43 -17.51 17.27
CA PRO A 124 -16.87 -17.75 17.21
C PRO A 124 -17.35 -18.39 15.90
N PHE A 125 -16.78 -18.01 14.76
CA PHE A 125 -17.12 -18.62 13.45
C PHE A 125 -16.78 -20.12 13.39
N ILE A 126 -15.62 -20.51 13.95
CA ILE A 126 -15.20 -21.91 13.97
C ILE A 126 -16.13 -22.71 14.88
N LEU A 127 -16.48 -22.15 16.04
CA LEU A 127 -17.42 -22.78 16.97
C LEU A 127 -18.79 -22.99 16.31
N ASP A 128 -19.31 -21.96 15.64
CA ASP A 128 -20.62 -22.01 14.98
C ASP A 128 -20.64 -23.04 13.84
N THR A 129 -19.63 -23.00 12.97
CA THR A 129 -19.50 -23.96 11.86
C THR A 129 -19.40 -25.39 12.36
N ILE A 130 -18.61 -25.66 13.41
CA ILE A 130 -18.53 -27.00 14.02
C ILE A 130 -19.87 -27.41 14.62
N SER A 131 -20.63 -26.47 15.19
CA SER A 131 -21.95 -26.74 15.74
C SER A 131 -22.94 -27.19 14.66
N GLU A 132 -22.92 -26.54 13.51
CA GLU A 132 -23.72 -26.93 12.34
C GLU A 132 -23.29 -28.29 11.80
N ILE A 133 -21.99 -28.53 11.68
CA ILE A 133 -21.44 -29.79 11.18
C ILE A 133 -21.91 -30.97 12.02
N ILE A 134 -21.99 -30.80 13.34
CA ILE A 134 -22.40 -31.85 14.27
C ILE A 134 -23.92 -32.07 14.27
N ASN A 135 -24.70 -31.01 14.09
CA ASN A 135 -26.17 -31.11 14.02
C ASN A 135 -26.64 -31.83 12.75
N ASP A 136 -25.84 -31.78 11.69
CA ASP A 136 -26.06 -32.52 10.46
C ASP A 136 -25.79 -34.02 10.70
N ASN A 137 -26.86 -34.80 10.87
CA ASN A 137 -26.92 -36.18 11.41
C ASN A 137 -26.14 -37.28 10.65
N GLU A 138 -25.23 -36.93 9.74
CA GLU A 138 -24.45 -37.91 9.01
C GLU A 138 -23.36 -38.52 9.89
N GLN A 139 -23.22 -39.85 9.84
CA GLN A 139 -22.16 -40.63 10.50
C GLN A 139 -20.80 -40.41 9.83
N VAL A 140 -20.42 -39.15 9.56
CA VAL A 140 -19.07 -38.87 9.10
C VAL A 140 -18.15 -38.98 10.30
N ASN A 141 -17.15 -39.85 10.21
CA ASN A 141 -16.06 -39.87 11.17
C ASN A 141 -15.25 -38.58 10.98
N ILE A 142 -15.59 -37.58 11.78
CA ILE A 142 -15.06 -36.23 11.65
C ILE A 142 -13.52 -36.22 11.84
N GLU A 143 -12.96 -37.20 12.55
CA GLU A 143 -11.52 -37.36 12.74
C GLU A 143 -10.78 -37.60 11.41
N ASP A 144 -11.41 -38.29 10.45
CA ASP A 144 -10.85 -38.55 9.12
C ASP A 144 -10.87 -37.31 8.20
N LEU A 145 -11.74 -36.32 8.49
CA LEU A 145 -11.84 -35.07 7.71
C LEU A 145 -10.67 -34.12 7.94
N PHE A 146 -9.89 -34.33 9.01
CA PHE A 146 -8.75 -33.48 9.36
C PHE A 146 -7.40 -34.13 9.03
N TYR A 147 -7.39 -35.18 8.20
CA TYR A 147 -6.19 -35.62 7.48
C TYR A 147 -6.02 -34.76 6.23
N GLN A 148 -4.88 -34.09 6.10
CA GLN A 148 -4.70 -33.05 5.10
C GLN A 148 -3.56 -33.37 4.15
N ASP A 149 -3.87 -33.33 2.85
CA ASP A 149 -2.85 -33.30 1.83
C ASP A 149 -2.31 -31.86 1.67
N THR A 150 -1.17 -31.61 2.31
CA THR A 150 -0.47 -30.30 2.24
C THR A 150 -0.11 -29.88 0.82
N SER A 151 0.08 -30.82 -0.11
CA SER A 151 0.36 -30.54 -1.52
C SER A 151 -0.87 -29.96 -2.21
N VAL A 152 -2.04 -30.58 -2.00
CA VAL A 152 -3.31 -30.10 -2.54
C VAL A 152 -3.68 -28.75 -1.96
N MET A 153 -3.50 -28.56 -0.65
CA MET A 153 -3.76 -27.27 0.00
C MET A 153 -2.92 -26.14 -0.61
N LYS A 154 -1.61 -26.35 -0.76
CA LYS A 154 -0.72 -25.35 -1.37
C LYS A 154 -1.11 -25.05 -2.82
N LYS A 155 -1.45 -26.08 -3.60
CA LYS A 155 -1.91 -25.92 -4.99
C LYS A 155 -3.16 -25.02 -5.09
N LEU A 156 -4.01 -25.02 -4.06
CA LEU A 156 -5.21 -24.18 -3.99
C LEU A 156 -5.00 -22.86 -3.24
N CYS A 157 -3.75 -22.48 -2.94
CA CYS A 157 -3.42 -21.27 -2.18
C CYS A 157 -3.99 -21.25 -0.74
N LEU A 158 -4.21 -22.42 -0.15
CA LEU A 158 -4.61 -22.59 1.25
C LEU A 158 -3.38 -22.68 2.16
N SER A 159 -3.45 -22.01 3.31
CA SER A 159 -2.40 -22.04 4.32
C SER A 159 -2.42 -23.36 5.09
N THR A 160 -1.25 -23.94 5.30
CA THR A 160 -1.09 -25.16 6.10
C THR A 160 -0.86 -24.88 7.58
N SER A 161 -1.16 -23.68 8.09
CA SER A 161 -0.95 -23.29 9.49
C SER A 161 -2.10 -22.48 10.10
N SER A 162 -3.19 -22.29 9.36
CA SER A 162 -4.36 -21.48 9.73
C SER A 162 -5.54 -22.39 10.11
N GLN A 163 -6.18 -22.12 11.25
CA GLN A 163 -7.37 -22.88 11.65
C GLN A 163 -8.51 -22.73 10.64
N THR A 164 -8.67 -21.54 10.07
CA THR A 164 -9.73 -21.24 9.09
C THR A 164 -9.54 -22.05 7.82
N ASP A 165 -8.32 -22.11 7.31
CA ASP A 165 -7.97 -22.92 6.13
C ASP A 165 -8.22 -24.41 6.38
N TYR A 166 -7.89 -24.90 7.58
CA TYR A 166 -8.15 -26.28 7.97
C TYR A 166 -9.63 -26.62 8.09
N LEU A 167 -10.42 -25.72 8.66
CA LEU A 167 -11.87 -25.89 8.74
C LEU A 167 -12.48 -25.92 7.35
N ILE A 168 -12.07 -25.01 6.46
CA ILE A 168 -12.55 -24.96 5.07
C ILE A 168 -12.19 -26.24 4.33
N TYR A 169 -10.96 -26.72 4.46
CA TYR A 169 -10.53 -28.00 3.90
C TYR A 169 -11.43 -29.15 4.37
N ALA A 170 -11.64 -29.27 5.69
CA ALA A 170 -12.43 -30.34 6.28
C ALA A 170 -13.91 -30.29 5.85
N VAL A 171 -14.51 -29.09 5.81
CA VAL A 171 -15.88 -28.90 5.36
C VAL A 171 -16.03 -29.31 3.90
N CYS A 172 -15.20 -28.77 2.99
CA CYS A 172 -15.35 -29.09 1.57
C CYS A 172 -15.03 -30.57 1.26
N LYS A 173 -14.10 -31.19 1.99
CA LYS A 173 -13.85 -32.65 1.89
C LYS A 173 -15.03 -33.50 2.39
N ARG A 174 -15.76 -33.02 3.40
CA ARG A 174 -17.01 -33.65 3.84
C ARG A 174 -18.07 -33.55 2.75
N GLU A 175 -18.25 -32.35 2.22
CA GLU A 175 -19.30 -32.04 1.24
C GLU A 175 -19.03 -32.69 -0.13
N GLU A 176 -17.79 -33.06 -0.45
CA GLU A 176 -17.44 -33.83 -1.66
C GLU A 176 -18.27 -35.12 -1.79
N LYS A 177 -18.54 -35.81 -0.67
CA LYS A 177 -19.36 -37.03 -0.66
C LYS A 177 -20.85 -36.79 -0.93
N LYS A 178 -21.35 -35.60 -0.59
CA LYS A 178 -22.77 -35.23 -0.74
C LYS A 178 -23.06 -34.59 -2.09
N LEU A 179 -22.14 -33.72 -2.52
CA LEU A 179 -22.29 -32.89 -3.72
C LEU A 179 -21.84 -33.61 -4.98
N GLU A 180 -21.03 -34.67 -4.87
CA GLU A 180 -20.31 -35.27 -6.00
C GLU A 180 -19.43 -34.26 -6.77
N ILE A 181 -19.15 -33.11 -6.15
CA ILE A 181 -18.22 -32.09 -6.66
C ILE A 181 -16.89 -32.27 -5.93
N PRO A 182 -15.77 -32.47 -6.66
CA PRO A 182 -14.45 -32.57 -6.06
C PRO A 182 -14.12 -31.37 -5.19
N PHE A 183 -13.40 -31.61 -4.09
CA PHE A 183 -12.92 -30.57 -3.18
C PHE A 183 -12.31 -29.35 -3.89
N GLU A 184 -11.45 -29.59 -4.89
CA GLU A 184 -10.78 -28.55 -5.66
C GLU A 184 -11.78 -27.64 -6.39
N ASN A 185 -12.85 -28.24 -6.93
CA ASN A 185 -13.91 -27.52 -7.63
C ASN A 185 -14.78 -26.76 -6.64
N GLN A 186 -15.03 -27.28 -5.44
CA GLN A 186 -15.71 -26.50 -4.40
C GLN A 186 -14.92 -25.24 -4.01
N ILE A 187 -13.60 -25.36 -3.80
CA ILE A 187 -12.76 -24.19 -3.50
C ILE A 187 -12.78 -23.19 -4.66
N LYS A 188 -12.66 -23.66 -5.91
CA LYS A 188 -12.78 -22.80 -7.09
C LYS A 188 -14.12 -22.08 -7.13
N LEU A 189 -15.23 -22.77 -6.87
CA LEU A 189 -16.57 -22.18 -6.85
C LEU A 189 -16.67 -21.06 -5.80
N LEU A 190 -16.25 -21.32 -4.56
CA LEU A 190 -16.25 -20.34 -3.47
C LEU A 190 -15.38 -19.11 -3.81
N CYS A 191 -14.22 -19.31 -4.44
CA CYS A 191 -13.38 -18.23 -4.96
C CYS A 191 -14.08 -17.45 -6.08
N ARG A 192 -14.70 -18.14 -7.05
CA ARG A 192 -15.35 -17.49 -8.21
C ARG A 192 -16.59 -16.68 -7.81
N MET A 193 -17.31 -17.09 -6.76
CA MET A 193 -18.37 -16.27 -6.16
C MET A 193 -17.88 -14.89 -5.71
N CYS A 194 -16.59 -14.75 -5.35
CA CYS A 194 -16.01 -13.48 -4.92
C CYS A 194 -15.75 -12.48 -6.06
N LYS A 195 -15.85 -12.90 -7.33
CA LYS A 195 -15.77 -11.99 -8.48
C LYS A 195 -16.95 -11.00 -8.56
N TYR A 196 -18.06 -11.31 -7.88
CA TYR A 196 -19.30 -10.56 -7.95
C TYR A 196 -19.78 -10.20 -6.54
N ASP A 197 -20.39 -9.03 -6.35
CA ASP A 197 -20.88 -8.58 -5.04
C ASP A 197 -21.99 -9.47 -4.46
N SER A 198 -22.77 -10.13 -5.32
CA SER A 198 -23.70 -11.23 -4.96
C SER A 198 -24.13 -11.94 -6.24
N SER A 199 -24.39 -13.25 -6.18
CA SER A 199 -24.88 -14.00 -7.33
C SER A 199 -26.40 -14.12 -7.30
N THR A 200 -27.08 -13.79 -8.40
CA THR A 200 -28.44 -14.30 -8.63
C THR A 200 -28.38 -15.81 -8.85
N ASN A 201 -29.50 -16.50 -8.66
CA ASN A 201 -29.60 -17.94 -8.98
C ASN A 201 -29.07 -18.29 -10.38
N LEU A 202 -29.36 -17.48 -11.40
CA LEU A 202 -28.85 -17.71 -12.76
C LEU A 202 -27.33 -17.56 -12.84
N SER A 203 -26.76 -16.52 -12.25
CA SER A 203 -25.29 -16.34 -12.22
C SER A 203 -24.60 -17.43 -11.39
N PHE A 204 -25.24 -17.94 -10.35
CA PHE A 204 -24.70 -19.03 -9.54
C PHE A 204 -24.69 -20.34 -10.32
N ILE A 205 -25.72 -20.63 -11.13
CA ILE A 205 -25.73 -21.77 -12.05
C ILE A 205 -24.58 -21.66 -13.06
N ASN A 206 -24.38 -20.48 -13.67
CA ASN A 206 -23.29 -20.26 -14.61
C ASN A 206 -21.91 -20.46 -13.96
N LEU A 207 -21.74 -20.03 -12.70
CA LEU A 207 -20.52 -20.25 -11.93
C LEU A 207 -20.25 -21.73 -11.66
N ILE A 208 -21.30 -22.51 -11.38
CA ILE A 208 -21.17 -23.96 -11.21
C ILE A 208 -20.76 -24.59 -12.54
N GLU A 209 -21.45 -24.25 -13.63
CA GLU A 209 -21.14 -24.72 -14.99
C GLU A 209 -19.68 -24.44 -15.38
N GLU A 210 -19.17 -23.24 -15.06
CA GLU A 210 -17.78 -22.84 -15.32
C GLU A 210 -16.77 -23.71 -14.57
N VAL A 211 -17.13 -24.21 -13.38
CA VAL A 211 -16.21 -24.94 -12.50
C VAL A 211 -16.32 -26.46 -12.65
N THR A 212 -17.49 -26.97 -13.02
CA THR A 212 -17.76 -28.41 -13.18
C THR A 212 -17.80 -28.87 -14.64
N ASP A 213 -17.75 -27.95 -15.60
CA ASP A 213 -17.98 -28.18 -17.03
C ASP A 213 -19.35 -28.83 -17.33
N ALA A 214 -20.32 -28.69 -16.41
CA ALA A 214 -21.63 -29.33 -16.50
C ALA A 214 -22.73 -28.53 -15.81
N LYS A 215 -23.91 -28.51 -16.44
CA LYS A 215 -25.10 -27.87 -15.87
C LYS A 215 -25.55 -28.57 -14.59
N PRO A 216 -25.71 -27.85 -13.45
CA PRO A 216 -26.17 -28.47 -12.22
C PRO A 216 -27.62 -28.94 -12.34
N SER A 217 -27.91 -30.09 -11.74
CA SER A 217 -29.30 -30.54 -11.52
C SER A 217 -29.95 -29.71 -10.41
N ASP A 218 -31.28 -29.68 -10.37
CA ASP A 218 -32.02 -29.00 -9.29
C ASP A 218 -31.68 -29.55 -7.90
N THR A 219 -31.38 -30.86 -7.82
CA THR A 219 -30.90 -31.51 -6.60
C THR A 219 -29.54 -30.97 -6.18
N LEU A 220 -28.57 -30.91 -7.11
CA LEU A 220 -27.24 -30.38 -6.82
C LEU A 220 -27.28 -28.90 -6.42
N LEU A 221 -28.10 -28.10 -7.09
CA LEU A 221 -28.30 -26.70 -6.75
C LEU A 221 -28.85 -26.54 -5.33
N SER A 222 -29.82 -27.38 -4.94
CA SER A 222 -30.39 -27.38 -3.59
C SER A 222 -29.35 -27.77 -2.53
N LEU A 223 -28.51 -28.77 -2.81
CA LEU A 223 -27.44 -29.19 -1.90
C LEU A 223 -26.35 -28.12 -1.77
N LEU A 224 -25.95 -27.47 -2.87
CA LEU A 224 -24.97 -26.36 -2.84
C LEU A 224 -25.50 -25.17 -2.04
N LYS A 225 -26.79 -24.85 -2.15
CA LYS A 225 -27.42 -23.80 -1.34
C LYS A 225 -27.46 -24.14 0.15
N ALA A 226 -27.44 -25.43 0.49
CA ALA A 226 -27.34 -25.93 1.86
C ALA A 226 -25.89 -26.07 2.36
N HIS A 227 -24.89 -25.79 1.51
CA HIS A 227 -23.48 -25.87 1.89
C HIS A 227 -23.19 -24.94 3.08
N PRO A 228 -22.38 -25.34 4.09
CA PRO A 228 -22.18 -24.55 5.31
C PRO A 228 -21.65 -23.13 5.09
N PHE A 229 -20.90 -22.92 4.01
CA PHE A 229 -20.36 -21.60 3.65
C PHE A 229 -21.24 -20.79 2.69
N ILE A 230 -22.35 -21.35 2.23
CA ILE A 230 -23.26 -20.68 1.29
C ILE A 230 -24.58 -20.41 2.02
N PHE A 231 -25.26 -19.34 1.61
CA PHE A 231 -26.64 -19.08 1.98
C PHE A 231 -27.42 -18.56 0.78
N GLU A 232 -28.74 -18.74 0.81
CA GLU A 232 -29.66 -18.10 -0.11
C GLU A 232 -30.60 -17.18 0.67
N LYS A 233 -30.73 -15.93 0.19
CA LYS A 233 -31.70 -14.96 0.72
C LYS A 233 -32.26 -14.13 -0.43
N ASN A 234 -33.58 -14.09 -0.57
CA ASN A 234 -34.28 -13.30 -1.60
C ASN A 234 -33.74 -13.59 -3.02
N GLU A 235 -33.60 -14.86 -3.39
CA GLU A 235 -33.07 -15.32 -4.69
C GLU A 235 -31.62 -14.92 -5.00
N LYS A 236 -30.90 -14.40 -4.00
CA LYS A 236 -29.46 -14.17 -4.04
C LYS A 236 -28.75 -15.29 -3.30
N VAL A 237 -27.73 -15.85 -3.95
CA VAL A 237 -26.83 -16.84 -3.39
C VAL A 237 -25.50 -16.16 -3.11
N ASP A 238 -25.01 -16.31 -1.88
CA ASP A 238 -23.77 -15.70 -1.44
C ASP A 238 -23.09 -16.50 -0.32
N LEU A 239 -21.90 -16.06 0.11
CA LEU A 239 -21.12 -16.62 1.20
C LEU A 239 -21.73 -16.22 2.55
N ARG A 240 -21.94 -17.20 3.43
CA ARG A 240 -22.67 -17.03 4.70
C ARG A 240 -22.11 -15.94 5.62
N TYR A 241 -20.80 -15.72 5.57
CA TYR A 241 -20.10 -14.75 6.40
C TYR A 241 -19.34 -13.77 5.53
N ASP A 242 -19.45 -12.47 5.83
CA ASP A 242 -18.80 -11.41 5.04
C ASP A 242 -17.27 -11.55 5.03
N PHE A 243 -16.67 -11.99 6.14
CA PHE A 243 -15.21 -12.21 6.17
C PHE A 243 -14.76 -13.36 5.25
N LEU A 244 -15.63 -14.35 4.96
CA LEU A 244 -15.30 -15.42 4.01
C LEU A 244 -15.15 -14.86 2.60
N ARG A 245 -15.91 -13.82 2.26
CA ARG A 245 -15.72 -13.12 0.98
C ARG A 245 -14.33 -12.53 0.88
N ASP A 246 -13.85 -11.85 1.91
CA ASP A 246 -12.47 -11.34 1.87
C ASP A 246 -11.44 -12.47 1.85
N PHE A 247 -11.65 -13.51 2.66
CA PHE A 247 -10.79 -14.69 2.71
C PHE A 247 -10.64 -15.36 1.33
N PHE A 248 -11.76 -15.69 0.68
CA PHE A 248 -11.75 -16.31 -0.64
C PHE A 248 -11.34 -15.34 -1.74
N THR A 249 -11.55 -14.02 -1.56
CA THR A 249 -10.97 -13.01 -2.46
C THR A 249 -9.45 -13.10 -2.46
N VAL A 250 -8.81 -13.16 -1.29
CA VAL A 250 -7.34 -13.27 -1.19
C VAL A 250 -6.84 -14.56 -1.86
N ILE A 251 -7.55 -15.68 -1.67
CA ILE A 251 -7.22 -16.97 -2.32
C ILE A 251 -7.37 -16.86 -3.84
N LEU A 252 -8.47 -16.27 -4.33
CA LEU A 252 -8.71 -16.06 -5.76
C LEU A 252 -7.54 -15.27 -6.39
N MET A 253 -7.10 -14.18 -5.74
CA MET A 253 -5.97 -13.38 -6.22
C MET A 253 -4.69 -14.20 -6.26
N ALA A 254 -4.38 -14.92 -5.18
CA ALA A 254 -3.19 -15.77 -5.12
C ALA A 254 -3.21 -16.84 -6.22
N GLN A 255 -4.36 -17.51 -6.43
CA GLN A 255 -4.53 -18.51 -7.49
C GLN A 255 -4.30 -17.92 -8.88
N SER A 256 -4.83 -16.72 -9.16
CA SER A 256 -4.63 -16.06 -10.47
C SER A 256 -3.18 -15.62 -10.71
N ILE A 257 -2.44 -15.28 -9.66
CA ILE A 257 -1.01 -14.95 -9.74
C ILE A 257 -0.14 -16.19 -9.93
N GLU A 258 -0.54 -17.31 -9.34
CA GLU A 258 0.12 -18.61 -9.45
C GLU A 258 -0.10 -19.28 -10.82
N GLN A 259 -1.22 -18.97 -11.47
CA GLN A 259 -1.54 -19.40 -12.82
C GLN A 259 -0.72 -18.58 -13.83
N GLU A 260 0.01 -19.25 -14.72
CA GLU A 260 0.78 -18.63 -15.81
C GLU A 260 -0.13 -18.18 -16.97
N GLU A 261 -1.30 -17.64 -16.64
CA GLU A 261 -2.34 -17.20 -17.57
C GLU A 261 -2.58 -15.69 -17.42
N ILE A 262 -3.21 -15.09 -18.43
CA ILE A 262 -3.64 -13.69 -18.35
C ILE A 262 -4.75 -13.56 -17.30
N ILE A 263 -4.55 -12.66 -16.36
CA ILE A 263 -5.47 -12.44 -15.25
C ILE A 263 -6.76 -11.81 -15.77
N ASP A 264 -7.88 -12.42 -15.39
CA ASP A 264 -9.23 -11.97 -15.74
C ASP A 264 -9.50 -10.53 -15.29
N ARG A 265 -10.17 -9.74 -16.14
CA ARG A 265 -10.44 -8.32 -15.90
C ARG A 265 -11.20 -8.07 -14.59
N ASN A 266 -12.15 -8.94 -14.22
CA ASN A 266 -12.89 -8.78 -12.96
C ASN A 266 -11.97 -8.93 -11.74
N ILE A 267 -10.92 -9.76 -11.84
CA ILE A 267 -9.91 -9.94 -10.80
C ILE A 267 -9.01 -8.70 -10.72
N LEU A 268 -8.60 -8.15 -11.87
CA LEU A 268 -7.83 -6.90 -11.94
C LEU A 268 -8.58 -5.72 -11.31
N LEU A 269 -9.89 -5.60 -11.54
CA LEU A 269 -10.74 -4.58 -10.91
C LEU A 269 -10.78 -4.71 -9.38
N ILE A 270 -10.73 -5.93 -8.84
CA ILE A 270 -10.67 -6.14 -7.38
C ILE A 270 -9.29 -5.77 -6.85
N LEU A 271 -8.21 -6.16 -7.55
CA LEU A 271 -6.85 -5.77 -7.21
C LEU A 271 -6.72 -4.25 -7.17
N GLU A 272 -7.17 -3.54 -8.21
CA GLU A 272 -7.18 -2.08 -8.25
C GLU A 272 -7.83 -1.46 -7.02
N LYS A 273 -8.97 -2.02 -6.57
CA LYS A 273 -9.72 -1.48 -5.42
C LYS A 273 -9.03 -1.74 -4.08
N LYS A 274 -8.44 -2.92 -3.89
CA LYS A 274 -7.98 -3.40 -2.57
C LYS A 274 -6.47 -3.37 -2.36
N ILE A 275 -5.67 -3.42 -3.42
CA ILE A 275 -4.22 -3.48 -3.30
C ILE A 275 -3.66 -2.11 -2.93
N GLY A 276 -2.66 -2.12 -2.05
CA GLY A 276 -1.85 -0.96 -1.72
C GLY A 276 -0.41 -1.41 -1.47
N TYR A 277 0.51 -0.45 -1.37
CA TYR A 277 1.90 -0.78 -1.04
C TYR A 277 1.99 -1.39 0.36
N LEU A 278 2.29 -2.69 0.43
CA LEU A 278 2.45 -3.45 1.67
C LEU A 278 1.28 -3.28 2.66
N ASN A 279 0.06 -3.08 2.16
CA ASN A 279 -1.14 -3.06 3.01
C ASN A 279 -1.52 -4.47 3.46
N SER A 280 -2.48 -4.59 4.38
CA SER A 280 -2.89 -5.88 4.93
C SER A 280 -3.31 -6.87 3.82
N PHE A 281 -4.11 -6.39 2.87
CA PHE A 281 -4.60 -7.20 1.75
C PHE A 281 -3.46 -7.72 0.86
N SER A 282 -2.52 -6.86 0.46
CA SER A 282 -1.40 -7.26 -0.40
C SER A 282 -0.46 -8.24 0.30
N LYS A 283 -0.24 -8.07 1.61
CA LYS A 283 0.52 -9.02 2.44
C LYS A 283 -0.18 -10.36 2.55
N ASP A 284 -1.50 -10.39 2.69
CA ASP A 284 -2.24 -11.64 2.80
C ASP A 284 -2.28 -12.41 1.48
N VAL A 285 -2.36 -11.71 0.33
CA VAL A 285 -2.18 -12.34 -0.99
C VAL A 285 -0.77 -12.94 -1.09
N ALA A 286 0.26 -12.16 -0.74
CA ALA A 286 1.65 -12.60 -0.79
C ALA A 286 1.96 -13.81 0.11
N LYS A 287 1.33 -13.91 1.30
CA LYS A 287 1.47 -15.07 2.19
C LYS A 287 0.92 -16.35 1.57
N ARG A 288 -0.06 -16.25 0.67
CA ARG A 288 -0.71 -17.36 -0.03
C ARG A 288 -0.11 -17.71 -1.39
N THR A 289 0.87 -16.93 -1.84
CA THR A 289 1.71 -17.25 -2.99
C THR A 289 2.88 -18.14 -2.55
N PHE A 290 2.95 -19.33 -3.14
CA PHE A 290 3.90 -20.39 -2.85
C PHE A 290 4.96 -20.60 -3.93
N SER A 291 4.73 -20.16 -5.18
CA SER A 291 5.73 -20.20 -6.24
C SER A 291 6.94 -19.31 -5.95
N GLU A 292 8.07 -19.66 -6.57
CA GLU A 292 9.30 -18.86 -6.53
C GLU A 292 9.10 -17.47 -7.14
N SER A 293 9.84 -16.49 -6.61
CA SER A 293 9.66 -15.07 -6.98
C SER A 293 10.00 -14.81 -8.44
N GLU A 294 10.91 -15.59 -9.02
CA GLU A 294 11.30 -15.53 -10.43
C GLU A 294 10.14 -15.94 -11.35
N LYS A 295 9.44 -17.04 -11.02
CA LYS A 295 8.27 -17.49 -11.78
C LYS A 295 7.16 -16.45 -11.74
N ILE A 296 6.90 -15.88 -10.55
CA ILE A 296 5.92 -14.79 -10.41
C ILE A 296 6.35 -13.56 -11.21
N CYS A 297 7.64 -13.20 -11.20
CA CYS A 297 8.15 -12.07 -11.98
C CYS A 297 7.83 -12.23 -13.47
N ILE A 298 8.07 -13.41 -14.04
CA ILE A 298 7.75 -13.71 -15.45
C ILE A 298 6.25 -13.57 -15.71
N ASN A 299 5.40 -14.12 -14.82
CA ASN A 299 3.96 -14.01 -14.98
C ASN A 299 3.47 -12.55 -14.94
N MET A 300 4.04 -11.73 -14.04
CA MET A 300 3.74 -10.31 -13.94
C MET A 300 4.13 -9.57 -15.22
N ILE A 301 5.32 -9.84 -15.77
CA ILE A 301 5.78 -9.25 -17.04
C ILE A 301 4.81 -9.59 -18.17
N ASN A 302 4.43 -10.87 -18.32
CA ASN A 302 3.49 -11.29 -19.38
C ASN A 302 2.13 -10.58 -19.28
N ASN A 303 1.60 -10.44 -18.06
CA ASN A 303 0.35 -9.72 -17.83
C ASN A 303 0.48 -8.22 -18.13
N ILE A 304 1.60 -7.59 -17.75
CA ILE A 304 1.87 -6.18 -18.03
C ILE A 304 2.00 -5.95 -19.54
N GLU A 305 2.74 -6.79 -20.27
CA GLU A 305 2.86 -6.69 -21.73
C GLU A 305 1.50 -6.82 -22.43
N TYR A 306 0.66 -7.76 -21.97
CA TYR A 306 -0.70 -7.92 -22.48
C TYR A 306 -1.55 -6.66 -22.26
N LEU A 307 -1.53 -6.11 -21.03
CA LEU A 307 -2.30 -4.90 -20.68
C LEU A 307 -1.81 -3.68 -21.46
N SER A 308 -0.50 -3.48 -21.53
CA SER A 308 0.13 -2.37 -22.26
C SER A 308 -0.16 -2.40 -23.76
N LYS A 309 -0.33 -3.58 -24.35
CA LYS A 309 -0.66 -3.74 -25.77
C LYS A 309 -2.14 -3.46 -26.07
N ASN A 310 -3.04 -3.95 -25.22
CA ASN A 310 -4.48 -3.80 -25.44
C ASN A 310 -5.01 -2.42 -25.01
N LYS A 311 -4.36 -1.76 -24.03
CA LYS A 311 -4.71 -0.43 -23.49
C LYS A 311 -6.20 -0.30 -23.18
N GLU A 312 -6.76 -1.31 -22.52
CA GLU A 312 -8.15 -1.27 -22.04
C GLU A 312 -8.34 -0.19 -20.97
N GLU A 313 -9.59 0.18 -20.69
CA GLU A 313 -9.90 1.09 -19.59
C GLU A 313 -9.29 0.59 -18.26
N HIS A 314 -8.68 1.48 -17.47
CA HIS A 314 -7.95 1.19 -16.22
C HIS A 314 -6.64 0.38 -16.35
N PHE A 315 -6.09 0.16 -17.56
CA PHE A 315 -4.88 -0.65 -17.73
C PHE A 315 -3.68 -0.19 -16.87
N ASP A 316 -3.50 1.12 -16.69
CA ASP A 316 -2.44 1.73 -15.89
C ASP A 316 -2.60 1.41 -14.40
N ALA A 317 -3.82 1.50 -13.87
CA ALA A 317 -4.15 1.11 -12.52
C ALA A 317 -3.97 -0.41 -12.30
N PHE A 318 -4.28 -1.23 -13.30
CA PHE A 318 -4.04 -2.68 -13.26
C PHE A 318 -2.55 -3.02 -13.21
N ILE A 319 -1.74 -2.43 -14.09
CA ILE A 319 -0.27 -2.62 -14.10
C ILE A 319 0.33 -2.20 -12.75
N SER A 320 -0.10 -1.04 -12.22
CA SER A 320 0.36 -0.58 -10.91
C SER A 320 0.00 -1.57 -9.80
N SER A 321 -1.22 -2.10 -9.83
CA SER A 321 -1.72 -3.08 -8.86
C SER A 321 -0.94 -4.40 -8.88
N LEU A 322 -0.61 -4.90 -10.08
CA LEU A 322 0.22 -6.08 -10.25
C LEU A 322 1.62 -5.85 -9.69
N PHE A 323 2.22 -4.70 -9.97
CA PHE A 323 3.54 -4.36 -9.45
C PHE A 323 3.56 -4.26 -7.92
N LEU A 324 2.57 -3.61 -7.29
CA LEU A 324 2.47 -3.56 -5.82
C LEU A 324 2.28 -4.95 -5.19
N THR A 325 1.56 -5.83 -5.88
CA THR A 325 1.40 -7.22 -5.45
C THR A 325 2.74 -7.97 -5.52
N TYR A 326 3.49 -7.80 -6.62
CA TYR A 326 4.84 -8.36 -6.75
C TYR A 326 5.79 -7.88 -5.64
N LEU A 327 5.78 -6.59 -5.32
CA LEU A 327 6.57 -6.03 -4.20
C LEU A 327 6.19 -6.68 -2.87
N SER A 328 4.91 -6.96 -2.64
CA SER A 328 4.43 -7.63 -1.43
C SER A 328 4.92 -9.08 -1.34
N ILE A 329 4.98 -9.78 -2.48
CA ILE A 329 5.54 -11.15 -2.57
C ILE A 329 7.05 -11.14 -2.28
N LEU A 330 7.79 -10.19 -2.84
CA LEU A 330 9.21 -10.02 -2.53
C LEU A 330 9.43 -9.72 -1.05
N ASN A 331 8.59 -8.87 -0.44
CA ASN A 331 8.68 -8.56 0.98
C ASN A 331 8.43 -9.80 1.86
N LYS A 332 7.39 -10.58 1.58
CA LYS A 332 7.10 -11.84 2.27
C LYS A 332 8.27 -12.83 2.17
N ASN A 333 8.95 -12.88 1.03
CA ASN A 333 10.13 -13.73 0.82
C ASN A 333 11.44 -13.11 1.34
N SER A 334 11.39 -12.00 2.10
CA SER A 334 12.57 -11.28 2.61
C SER A 334 13.52 -10.81 1.51
N ARG A 335 13.01 -10.54 0.31
CA ARG A 335 13.74 -10.02 -0.87
C ARG A 335 13.46 -8.53 -1.14
N LEU A 336 12.69 -7.87 -0.27
CA LEU A 336 12.43 -6.42 -0.34
C LEU A 336 12.63 -5.79 1.04
N ASN A 337 13.88 -5.49 1.40
CA ASN A 337 14.24 -4.92 2.70
C ASN A 337 14.89 -3.53 2.59
N THR A 338 15.49 -3.22 1.45
CA THR A 338 16.27 -2.01 1.22
C THR A 338 15.80 -1.25 -0.02
N GLN A 339 16.20 0.03 -0.14
CA GLN A 339 15.92 0.80 -1.36
C GLN A 339 16.58 0.20 -2.62
N ASN A 340 17.71 -0.49 -2.46
CA ASN A 340 18.35 -1.21 -3.56
C ASN A 340 17.51 -2.40 -4.04
N ASP A 341 16.84 -3.10 -3.13
CA ASP A 341 15.94 -4.20 -3.50
C ASP A 341 14.70 -3.67 -4.24
N LEU A 342 14.16 -2.54 -3.78
CA LEU A 342 13.06 -1.86 -4.46
C LEU A 342 13.44 -1.43 -5.88
N GLN A 343 14.63 -0.86 -6.04
CA GLN A 343 15.15 -0.47 -7.36
C GLN A 343 15.34 -1.69 -8.28
N LYS A 344 15.86 -2.80 -7.76
CA LYS A 344 15.99 -4.05 -8.53
C LYS A 344 14.64 -4.59 -8.98
N ALA A 345 13.61 -4.51 -8.13
CA ALA A 345 12.26 -4.95 -8.48
C ALA A 345 11.64 -4.11 -9.60
N LEU A 346 11.87 -2.80 -9.59
CA LEU A 346 11.45 -1.92 -10.69
C LEU A 346 12.12 -2.32 -12.00
N VAL A 347 13.45 -2.51 -11.97
CA VAL A 347 14.22 -2.88 -13.17
C VAL A 347 13.88 -4.29 -13.65
N SER A 348 13.59 -5.24 -12.75
CA SER A 348 13.25 -6.61 -13.15
C SER A 348 11.92 -6.73 -13.88
N ILE A 349 10.96 -5.86 -13.55
CA ILE A 349 9.61 -5.88 -14.16
C ILE A 349 9.55 -5.00 -15.41
N PHE A 350 10.15 -3.80 -15.35
CA PHE A 350 9.96 -2.78 -16.39
C PHE A 350 11.22 -2.47 -17.21
N GLY A 351 12.37 -3.06 -16.87
CA GLY A 351 13.63 -2.81 -17.57
C GLY A 351 13.74 -3.62 -18.87
N ASN A 352 13.92 -2.94 -20.00
CA ASN A 352 14.10 -3.58 -21.31
C ASN A 352 15.59 -3.65 -21.72
N THR A 353 16.26 -2.49 -21.75
CA THR A 353 17.70 -2.37 -22.05
C THR A 353 18.41 -1.59 -20.95
N LYS A 354 19.74 -1.49 -21.00
CA LYS A 354 20.52 -0.78 -19.99
C LYS A 354 19.99 0.66 -19.83
N ASN A 355 19.34 0.90 -18.69
CA ASN A 355 18.71 2.16 -18.26
C ASN A 355 17.40 2.57 -18.99
N ASN A 356 16.74 1.69 -19.75
CA ASN A 356 15.41 1.98 -20.31
C ASN A 356 14.33 1.25 -19.51
N ILE A 357 13.32 2.00 -19.08
CA ILE A 357 12.15 1.54 -18.34
C ILE A 357 10.92 1.75 -19.23
N GLU A 358 10.17 0.69 -19.50
CA GLU A 358 8.98 0.71 -20.36
C GLU A 358 7.74 0.32 -19.57
N HIS A 359 6.60 0.95 -19.89
CA HIS A 359 5.28 0.61 -19.34
C HIS A 359 5.13 0.75 -17.81
N LEU A 360 6.02 1.52 -17.17
CA LEU A 360 5.93 1.76 -15.73
C LEU A 360 4.63 2.47 -15.38
N CYS A 361 3.81 1.84 -14.54
CA CYS A 361 2.60 2.46 -13.99
C CYS A 361 2.66 2.56 -12.46
N LEU A 362 2.53 3.78 -11.94
CA LEU A 362 2.45 4.08 -10.51
C LEU A 362 1.21 4.96 -10.29
N CYS A 363 0.08 4.33 -9.96
CA CYS A 363 -1.24 4.97 -9.94
C CYS A 363 -1.94 4.85 -8.59
N ASN A 364 -2.47 5.97 -8.08
CA ASN A 364 -3.31 6.05 -6.87
C ASN A 364 -2.62 5.50 -5.60
N ILE A 365 -1.33 5.80 -5.44
CA ILE A 365 -0.51 5.34 -4.31
C ILE A 365 -0.35 6.49 -3.33
N ASN A 366 -1.20 6.48 -2.30
CA ASN A 366 -1.29 7.54 -1.31
C ASN A 366 -0.57 7.16 -0.03
N LYS A 367 0.43 7.96 0.36
CA LYS A 367 1.20 7.85 1.61
C LYS A 367 1.52 6.40 1.97
N PRO A 368 2.27 5.70 1.10
CA PRO A 368 2.53 4.27 1.26
C PRO A 368 3.22 4.01 2.61
N ASN A 369 2.56 3.24 3.47
CA ASN A 369 3.09 2.85 4.77
C ASN A 369 3.88 1.55 4.63
N GLY A 370 5.20 1.59 4.77
CA GLY A 370 6.03 0.39 4.66
C GLY A 370 7.52 0.66 4.73
N LYS A 371 8.29 -0.42 4.90
CA LYS A 371 9.75 -0.40 4.77
C LYS A 371 10.16 -1.44 3.70
N PRO A 372 11.03 -1.07 2.74
CA PRO A 372 11.55 0.28 2.47
C PRO A 372 10.41 1.28 2.13
N ARG A 373 10.69 2.59 2.16
CA ARG A 373 9.72 3.55 1.63
C ARG A 373 9.63 3.33 0.13
N LEU A 374 8.44 3.47 -0.44
CA LEU A 374 8.25 3.38 -1.89
C LEU A 374 8.81 4.65 -2.54
N GLU A 375 10.14 4.76 -2.61
CA GLU A 375 10.89 5.89 -3.16
C GLU A 375 11.91 5.30 -4.14
N PHE A 376 11.86 5.70 -5.40
CA PHE A 376 12.73 5.14 -6.44
C PHE A 376 13.90 6.07 -6.77
N ASP A 377 14.99 5.48 -7.25
CA ASP A 377 16.08 6.24 -7.85
C ASP A 377 15.91 6.24 -9.38
N PHE A 378 15.45 7.37 -9.93
CA PHE A 378 15.26 7.54 -11.36
C PHE A 378 16.48 8.15 -12.07
N SER A 379 17.60 8.31 -11.37
CA SER A 379 18.84 8.85 -11.93
C SER A 379 19.32 8.01 -13.11
N ASP A 380 19.70 8.67 -14.21
CA ASP A 380 20.20 8.05 -15.45
C ASP A 380 19.24 7.09 -16.17
N LEU A 381 17.96 7.06 -15.78
CA LEU A 381 16.92 6.22 -16.41
C LEU A 381 16.11 6.98 -17.46
N LYS A 382 15.69 6.25 -18.49
CA LYS A 382 14.81 6.73 -19.55
C LYS A 382 13.49 5.98 -19.47
N PHE A 383 12.37 6.71 -19.47
CA PHE A 383 11.04 6.14 -19.31
C PHE A 383 10.24 6.31 -20.60
N GLU A 384 9.65 5.22 -21.09
CA GLU A 384 8.77 5.18 -22.26
C GLU A 384 7.43 4.54 -21.91
N ASP A 385 6.34 5.14 -22.41
CA ASP A 385 4.95 4.70 -22.17
C ASP A 385 4.60 4.56 -20.69
N PHE A 386 5.03 5.52 -19.86
CA PHE A 386 4.80 5.49 -18.42
C PHE A 386 3.46 6.14 -18.05
N HIS A 387 2.88 5.73 -16.92
CA HIS A 387 1.69 6.36 -16.33
C HIS A 387 1.92 6.57 -14.83
N ILE A 388 2.15 7.82 -14.41
CA ILE A 388 2.34 8.18 -13.01
C ILE A 388 1.19 9.08 -12.59
N LYS A 389 0.26 8.58 -11.80
CA LYS A 389 -0.96 9.31 -11.40
C LYS A 389 -1.14 9.22 -9.91
N ASN A 390 -1.28 10.36 -9.22
CA ASN A 390 -1.55 10.39 -7.78
C ASN A 390 -0.57 9.55 -6.94
N TYR A 391 0.72 9.62 -7.26
CA TYR A 391 1.78 8.92 -6.54
C TYR A 391 2.47 9.87 -5.56
N SER A 392 2.16 9.74 -4.27
CA SER A 392 2.58 10.73 -3.26
C SER A 392 4.09 10.82 -3.05
N GLU A 393 4.81 9.71 -3.21
CA GLU A 393 6.27 9.67 -3.02
C GLU A 393 7.06 10.06 -4.28
N PHE A 394 6.39 10.48 -5.36
CA PHE A 394 7.06 10.91 -6.58
C PHE A 394 8.10 12.00 -6.31
N TYR A 395 7.76 12.94 -5.44
CA TYR A 395 8.65 14.03 -5.07
C TYR A 395 9.85 13.62 -4.23
N SER A 396 9.74 12.51 -3.50
CA SER A 396 10.81 11.91 -2.70
C SER A 396 11.79 11.09 -3.56
N CYS A 397 11.41 10.80 -4.82
CA CYS A 397 12.27 10.08 -5.76
C CYS A 397 13.47 10.93 -6.18
N LYS A 398 14.54 10.25 -6.64
CA LYS A 398 15.76 10.93 -7.10
C LYS A 398 15.76 11.11 -8.61
N PHE A 399 16.27 12.26 -9.05
CA PHE A 399 16.36 12.66 -10.45
C PHE A 399 17.72 13.31 -10.70
N ASN A 400 18.27 13.13 -11.89
CA ASN A 400 19.47 13.83 -12.34
C ASN A 400 19.31 14.32 -13.80
N GLU A 401 20.38 14.85 -14.39
CA GLU A 401 20.37 15.32 -15.79
C GLU A 401 20.27 14.19 -16.81
N GLY A 402 20.61 12.95 -16.41
CA GLY A 402 20.44 11.75 -17.22
C GLY A 402 19.02 11.19 -17.21
N THR A 403 18.17 11.62 -16.27
CA THR A 403 16.77 11.18 -16.18
C THR A 403 15.93 11.78 -17.31
N LEU A 404 15.21 10.94 -18.05
CA LEU A 404 14.35 11.40 -19.16
C LEU A 404 13.04 10.62 -19.26
N PHE A 405 11.93 11.31 -19.01
CA PHE A 405 10.56 10.87 -19.31
C PHE A 405 10.24 11.19 -20.77
N LYS A 406 10.32 10.18 -21.65
CA LYS A 406 10.16 10.36 -23.09
C LYS A 406 8.70 10.43 -23.52
N SER A 407 7.86 9.50 -23.09
CA SER A 407 6.44 9.46 -23.47
C SER A 407 5.62 8.82 -22.38
N GLY A 408 4.40 9.30 -22.16
CA GLY A 408 3.55 8.82 -21.07
C GLY A 408 2.65 9.92 -20.53
N GLU A 409 1.95 9.60 -19.45
CA GLU A 409 1.04 10.49 -18.73
C GLU A 409 1.52 10.72 -17.30
N ILE A 410 1.41 11.96 -16.83
CA ILE A 410 1.70 12.30 -15.44
C ILE A 410 0.64 13.20 -14.83
N GLU A 411 0.16 12.81 -13.64
CA GLU A 411 -0.68 13.59 -12.76
C GLU A 411 -0.04 13.67 -11.37
N LEU A 412 0.38 14.87 -10.98
CA LEU A 412 1.00 15.13 -9.69
C LEU A 412 -0.03 15.62 -8.66
N LEU A 413 0.13 15.16 -7.42
CA LEU A 413 -0.65 15.65 -6.28
C LEU A 413 -0.15 17.04 -5.87
N ASP A 414 -1.08 17.97 -5.64
CA ASP A 414 -0.71 19.32 -5.20
C ASP A 414 -0.14 19.26 -3.76
N ASP A 415 1.17 19.48 -3.63
CA ASP A 415 1.83 19.66 -2.34
C ASP A 415 2.68 20.94 -2.35
N PRO A 416 2.19 22.04 -1.76
CA PRO A 416 2.86 23.34 -1.80
C PRO A 416 4.18 23.37 -1.02
N ASN A 417 4.48 22.34 -0.22
CA ASN A 417 5.64 22.34 0.69
C ASN A 417 6.82 21.50 0.17
N VAL A 418 6.69 20.84 -0.98
CA VAL A 418 7.64 19.82 -1.37
C VAL A 418 8.78 20.36 -2.24
N ARG A 419 9.99 20.21 -1.70
CA ARG A 419 11.25 20.50 -2.37
C ARG A 419 11.65 19.31 -3.23
N HIS A 420 12.02 19.56 -4.47
CA HIS A 420 12.35 18.48 -5.40
C HIS A 420 13.28 19.02 -6.50
N ASN A 421 14.09 18.12 -7.08
CA ASN A 421 15.17 18.45 -8.02
C ASN A 421 14.77 18.23 -9.50
N LEU A 422 13.49 18.08 -9.76
CA LEU A 422 12.94 17.83 -11.10
C LEU A 422 13.12 19.08 -11.96
N LYS A 423 13.55 18.90 -13.20
CA LYS A 423 13.71 19.96 -14.19
C LYS A 423 12.74 19.73 -15.34
N ASP A 424 12.30 20.81 -16.01
CA ASP A 424 11.53 20.70 -17.26
C ASP A 424 12.24 19.82 -18.30
N SER A 425 13.57 19.88 -18.33
CA SER A 425 14.42 19.08 -19.22
C SER A 425 14.34 17.57 -18.97
N ASN A 426 13.79 17.13 -17.83
CA ASN A 426 13.54 15.71 -17.58
C ASN A 426 12.31 15.19 -18.34
N PHE A 427 11.47 16.05 -18.91
CA PHE A 427 10.30 15.64 -19.70
C PHE A 427 10.46 16.02 -21.16
N SER A 428 10.08 15.12 -22.05
CA SER A 428 10.00 15.42 -23.48
C SER A 428 8.62 15.98 -23.86
N ASP A 429 8.55 16.61 -25.05
CA ASP A 429 7.30 17.17 -25.60
C ASP A 429 6.19 16.12 -25.82
N LYS A 430 6.51 14.83 -25.78
CA LYS A 430 5.51 13.74 -25.92
C LYS A 430 4.88 13.32 -24.59
N VAL A 431 5.24 13.96 -23.48
CA VAL A 431 4.63 13.70 -22.17
C VAL A 431 3.33 14.49 -22.05
N VAL A 432 2.26 13.80 -21.66
CA VAL A 432 0.95 14.40 -21.39
C VAL A 432 0.86 14.72 -19.90
N PHE A 433 0.77 16.01 -19.59
CA PHE A 433 0.53 16.49 -18.24
C PHE A 433 -0.97 16.58 -17.99
N LEU A 434 -1.46 15.86 -17.00
CA LEU A 434 -2.87 15.82 -16.60
C LEU A 434 -3.13 16.74 -15.39
N GLY A 435 -4.39 17.09 -15.16
CA GLY A 435 -4.81 17.86 -13.99
C GLY A 435 -4.07 19.20 -13.84
N ASN A 436 -3.66 19.51 -12.61
CA ASN A 436 -2.92 20.75 -12.29
C ASN A 436 -1.39 20.63 -12.49
N THR A 437 -0.92 19.53 -13.09
CA THR A 437 0.50 19.16 -13.10
C THR A 437 1.40 20.22 -13.76
N LYS A 438 0.95 20.87 -14.84
CA LYS A 438 1.73 21.94 -15.48
C LYS A 438 1.99 23.11 -14.54
N ASN A 439 0.95 23.58 -13.84
CA ASN A 439 1.08 24.69 -12.90
C ASN A 439 1.96 24.29 -11.71
N ILE A 440 1.86 23.05 -11.25
CA ILE A 440 2.74 22.50 -10.21
C ILE A 440 4.20 22.57 -10.68
N LEU A 441 4.52 22.08 -11.88
CA LEU A 441 5.88 22.13 -12.44
C LEU A 441 6.39 23.56 -12.64
N GLU A 442 5.53 24.50 -13.04
CA GLU A 442 5.90 25.91 -13.15
C GLU A 442 6.21 26.54 -11.77
N ASN A 443 5.39 26.26 -10.75
CA ASN A 443 5.62 26.75 -9.38
C ASN A 443 6.93 26.19 -8.80
N ILE A 444 7.16 24.91 -9.06
CA ILE A 444 8.39 24.18 -8.78
C ILE A 444 9.62 24.89 -9.38
N LYS A 445 9.52 25.27 -10.66
CA LYS A 445 10.59 25.94 -11.38
C LYS A 445 10.87 27.32 -10.80
N LEU A 446 9.82 28.10 -10.54
CA LEU A 446 9.93 29.42 -9.92
C LEU A 446 10.59 29.34 -8.54
N HIS A 447 10.21 28.36 -7.72
CA HIS A 447 10.84 28.13 -6.43
C HIS A 447 12.31 27.73 -6.53
N ASN A 448 12.67 26.91 -7.52
CA ASN A 448 14.07 26.55 -7.77
C ASN A 448 14.88 27.75 -8.26
N GLU A 449 14.34 28.57 -9.17
CA GLU A 449 14.99 29.80 -9.65
C GLU A 449 15.18 30.85 -8.55
N ASP A 450 14.19 31.04 -7.67
CA ASP A 450 14.29 31.93 -6.52
C ASP A 450 15.34 31.43 -5.53
N ARG A 451 15.42 30.11 -5.32
CA ARG A 451 16.45 29.50 -4.48
C ARG A 451 17.84 29.71 -5.08
N ASP A 452 18.01 29.48 -6.38
CA ASP A 452 19.31 29.66 -7.04
C ASP A 452 19.73 31.12 -7.02
N ARG A 453 18.79 32.06 -7.20
CA ARG A 453 19.03 33.49 -6.99
C ARG A 453 19.42 33.81 -5.54
N ALA A 454 18.77 33.21 -4.55
CA ALA A 454 19.11 33.41 -3.14
C ALA A 454 20.50 32.85 -2.80
N ARG A 455 20.85 31.66 -3.29
CA ARG A 455 22.19 31.04 -3.18
C ARG A 455 23.24 31.93 -3.81
N GLU A 456 23.00 32.38 -5.04
CA GLU A 456 23.90 33.27 -5.76
C GLU A 456 24.12 34.59 -5.01
N ASN A 457 23.05 35.19 -4.50
CA ASN A 457 23.13 36.41 -3.70
C ASN A 457 23.91 36.20 -2.40
N ASN A 458 23.76 35.05 -1.73
CA ASN A 458 24.51 34.71 -0.53
C ASN A 458 26.01 34.54 -0.84
N PHE A 459 26.34 33.84 -1.92
CA PHE A 459 27.72 33.71 -2.38
C PHE A 459 28.33 35.08 -2.74
N LYS A 460 27.63 35.89 -3.54
CA LYS A 460 28.07 37.26 -3.87
C LYS A 460 28.29 38.13 -2.63
N LYS A 461 27.37 38.10 -1.66
CA LYS A 461 27.50 38.84 -0.39
C LYS A 461 28.75 38.40 0.37
N PHE A 462 29.00 37.10 0.45
CA PHE A 462 30.19 36.55 1.10
C PHE A 462 31.49 37.01 0.45
N ILE A 463 31.60 36.87 -0.87
CA ILE A 463 32.80 37.27 -1.62
C ILE A 463 33.02 38.79 -1.52
N LYS A 464 31.94 39.59 -1.56
CA LYS A 464 32.02 41.05 -1.38
C LYS A 464 32.59 41.46 -0.02
N CYS A 465 32.47 40.65 1.04
CA CYS A 465 33.10 40.98 2.32
C CYS A 465 34.62 41.13 2.20
N PHE A 466 35.25 40.39 1.28
CA PHE A 466 36.68 40.47 1.04
C PHE A 466 37.05 41.54 0.01
N TYR A 467 36.11 42.14 -0.71
CA TYR A 467 36.41 43.04 -1.83
C TYR A 467 36.27 44.51 -1.43
N ALA A 468 37.39 45.24 -1.35
CA ALA A 468 37.42 46.65 -0.95
C ALA A 468 38.46 47.45 -1.76
N GLY A 469 38.04 48.58 -2.32
CA GLY A 469 38.91 49.45 -3.12
C GLY A 469 39.41 48.81 -4.42
N GLY A 470 38.59 47.99 -5.07
CA GLY A 470 38.93 47.31 -6.34
C GLY A 470 39.83 46.08 -6.21
N ARG A 471 40.09 45.60 -4.98
CA ARG A 471 40.91 44.41 -4.73
C ARG A 471 40.39 43.58 -3.57
N PHE A 472 40.69 42.28 -3.59
CA PHE A 472 40.45 41.42 -2.43
C PHE A 472 41.46 41.72 -1.32
N GLN A 473 40.97 41.83 -0.09
CA GLN A 473 41.73 42.11 1.12
C GLN A 473 41.43 41.05 2.18
N PRO A 474 42.43 40.65 2.98
CA PRO A 474 42.20 39.76 4.12
C PRO A 474 41.17 40.34 5.09
N LYS A 475 40.39 39.45 5.73
CA LYS A 475 39.39 39.81 6.74
C LYS A 475 39.55 38.97 7.98
N LYS A 476 39.32 39.59 9.14
CA LYS A 476 39.38 38.92 10.45
C LYS A 476 38.42 37.74 10.50
N VAL A 477 38.89 36.60 11.00
CA VAL A 477 38.08 35.37 11.15
C VAL A 477 36.82 35.66 11.98
N ALA A 478 36.94 36.44 13.06
CA ALA A 478 35.82 36.81 13.92
C ALA A 478 34.73 37.61 13.17
N GLU A 479 35.13 38.51 12.27
CA GLU A 479 34.19 39.32 11.48
C GLU A 479 33.38 38.46 10.51
N ILE A 480 34.04 37.54 9.80
CA ILE A 480 33.39 36.67 8.82
C ILE A 480 32.52 35.64 9.53
N LYS A 481 32.98 35.06 10.65
CA LYS A 481 32.16 34.14 11.48
C LYS A 481 30.89 34.80 12.00
N ALA A 482 30.95 36.07 12.42
CA ALA A 482 29.78 36.79 12.91
C ALA A 482 28.74 37.07 11.82
N LYS A 483 29.17 37.34 10.57
CA LYS A 483 28.27 37.71 9.47
C LYS A 483 27.82 36.53 8.60
N HIS A 484 28.64 35.48 8.48
CA HIS A 484 28.49 34.41 7.48
C HIS A 484 28.84 33.02 8.02
N GLY A 485 28.71 32.78 9.33
CA GLY A 485 29.12 31.53 9.97
C GLY A 485 28.56 30.24 9.33
N ASN A 486 27.38 30.29 8.73
CA ASN A 486 26.68 29.17 8.11
C ASN A 486 27.30 28.68 6.78
N ILE A 487 28.15 29.45 6.12
CA ILE A 487 28.73 29.08 4.82
C ILE A 487 30.26 28.93 4.85
N ILE A 488 30.92 29.29 5.96
CA ILE A 488 32.39 29.28 6.06
C ILE A 488 32.99 27.90 5.86
N SER A 489 32.39 26.84 6.43
CA SER A 489 32.90 25.47 6.26
C SER A 489 32.94 25.08 4.79
N LYS A 490 31.80 25.25 4.08
CA LYS A 490 31.72 24.98 2.64
C LYS A 490 32.73 25.82 1.84
N MET A 491 32.94 27.10 2.18
CA MET A 491 33.89 27.97 1.47
C MET A 491 35.36 27.60 1.72
N LEU A 492 35.67 26.97 2.86
CA LEU A 492 36.99 26.41 3.16
C LEU A 492 37.19 25.07 2.45
N ASP A 493 36.16 24.21 2.46
CA ASP A 493 36.18 22.90 1.78
C ASP A 493 36.35 23.07 0.26
N LEU A 494 35.72 24.09 -0.33
CA LEU A 494 35.87 24.50 -1.72
C LEU A 494 37.17 25.27 -2.02
N GLU A 495 37.99 25.53 -1.00
CA GLU A 495 39.20 26.36 -1.07
C GLU A 495 38.98 27.77 -1.65
N VAL A 496 37.76 28.29 -1.60
CA VAL A 496 37.43 29.66 -2.04
C VAL A 496 38.11 30.68 -1.14
N ILE A 497 38.14 30.40 0.16
CA ILE A 497 38.92 31.12 1.17
C ILE A 497 39.97 30.21 1.78
N ILE A 498 41.08 30.81 2.20
CA ILE A 498 42.16 30.13 2.93
C ILE A 498 42.57 30.97 4.15
N LEU A 499 43.16 30.32 5.15
CA LEU A 499 43.77 31.01 6.29
C LEU A 499 44.99 31.82 5.82
N ASN A 500 45.02 33.09 6.21
CA ASN A 500 46.13 33.99 5.90
C ASN A 500 47.22 33.87 6.97
N ASN A 501 48.20 32.99 6.73
CA ASN A 501 49.32 32.76 7.66
C ASN A 501 50.32 33.93 7.71
N ASP A 502 50.25 34.88 6.76
CA ASP A 502 51.15 36.03 6.64
C ASP A 502 50.58 37.32 7.27
N SER A 503 49.62 37.20 8.18
CA SER A 503 49.00 38.39 8.79
C SER A 503 50.01 39.17 9.63
N LYS A 504 50.09 40.49 9.40
CA LYS A 504 50.88 41.43 10.22
C LYS A 504 50.14 41.87 11.50
N LEU A 505 48.95 41.32 11.75
CA LEU A 505 48.10 41.59 12.91
C LEU A 505 48.15 40.38 13.87
N ASN A 506 47.98 40.60 15.18
CA ASN A 506 47.93 39.55 16.21
C ASN A 506 46.63 38.69 16.15
N GLU A 507 45.97 38.60 15.01
CA GLU A 507 44.69 37.93 14.84
C GLU A 507 44.66 37.11 13.54
N ASN A 508 43.98 35.96 13.58
CA ASN A 508 43.81 35.13 12.38
C ASN A 508 42.88 35.82 11.37
N GLU A 509 43.27 35.75 10.10
CA GLU A 509 42.51 36.31 8.97
C GLU A 509 42.23 35.23 7.93
N TYR A 510 41.11 35.38 7.23
CA TYR A 510 40.85 34.68 5.97
C TYR A 510 41.25 35.58 4.81
N LYS A 511 41.72 34.98 3.72
CA LYS A 511 41.88 35.63 2.42
C LYS A 511 41.23 34.79 1.32
N ILE A 512 40.77 35.45 0.25
CA ILE A 512 40.39 34.74 -0.98
C ILE A 512 41.62 34.00 -1.50
N ASN A 513 41.42 32.75 -1.93
CA ASN A 513 42.49 31.95 -2.52
C ASN A 513 43.04 32.67 -3.77
N PRO A 514 44.36 32.95 -3.84
CA PRO A 514 44.98 33.65 -4.96
C PRO A 514 44.63 33.09 -6.34
N THR A 515 44.41 31.77 -6.43
CA THR A 515 44.03 31.07 -7.67
C THR A 515 42.73 31.61 -8.26
N TYR A 516 41.79 32.06 -7.44
CA TYR A 516 40.44 32.43 -7.86
C TYR A 516 40.18 33.95 -7.88
N VAL A 517 41.13 34.77 -7.45
CA VAL A 517 41.02 36.24 -7.32
C VAL A 517 40.51 36.89 -8.61
N ASN A 518 41.09 36.54 -9.76
CA ASN A 518 40.74 37.15 -11.03
C ASN A 518 39.33 36.77 -11.50
N GLU A 519 38.93 35.51 -11.33
CA GLU A 519 37.60 35.04 -11.71
C GLU A 519 36.51 35.60 -10.79
N LEU A 520 36.76 35.60 -9.47
CA LEU A 520 35.82 36.16 -8.49
C LEU A 520 35.66 37.67 -8.65
N ALA A 521 36.73 38.41 -8.96
CA ALA A 521 36.64 39.84 -9.24
C ALA A 521 35.80 40.12 -10.50
N LYS A 522 36.08 39.40 -11.61
CA LYS A 522 35.26 39.49 -12.83
C LYS A 522 33.80 39.15 -12.58
N TYR A 523 33.53 38.14 -11.78
CA TYR A 523 32.18 37.74 -11.42
C TYR A 523 31.46 38.83 -10.59
N LEU A 524 32.15 39.48 -9.65
CA LEU A 524 31.59 40.61 -8.89
C LEU A 524 31.25 41.81 -9.78
N ASP A 525 32.11 42.13 -10.75
CA ASP A 525 31.98 43.32 -11.60
C ASP A 525 30.98 43.13 -12.74
N SER A 526 30.99 41.96 -13.40
CA SER A 526 30.21 41.70 -14.61
C SER A 526 29.03 40.74 -14.42
N SER A 527 28.92 40.09 -13.25
CA SER A 527 27.98 38.98 -13.00
C SER A 527 28.07 37.81 -13.99
N ILE A 528 29.15 37.71 -14.78
CA ILE A 528 29.38 36.59 -15.70
C ILE A 528 29.80 35.34 -14.93
N LYS A 529 29.04 34.26 -15.08
CA LYS A 529 29.30 32.96 -14.42
C LYS A 529 30.26 32.13 -15.27
N THR A 530 31.51 31.96 -14.82
CA THR A 530 32.42 30.97 -15.41
C THR A 530 32.04 29.56 -14.95
N LYS A 531 32.55 28.51 -15.62
CA LYS A 531 32.34 27.12 -15.19
C LYS A 531 32.73 26.89 -13.72
N LEU A 532 33.77 27.57 -13.25
CA LEU A 532 34.22 27.53 -11.86
C LEU A 532 33.20 28.16 -10.88
N ILE A 533 32.61 29.30 -11.25
CA ILE A 533 31.57 29.93 -10.41
C ILE A 533 30.32 29.05 -10.36
N ILE A 534 29.97 28.38 -11.46
CA ILE A 534 28.85 27.44 -11.52
C ILE A 534 29.11 26.26 -10.57
N SER A 535 30.30 25.65 -10.61
CA SER A 535 30.63 24.52 -9.72
C SER A 535 30.60 24.92 -8.24
N PHE A 536 31.08 26.12 -7.88
CA PHE A 536 30.97 26.61 -6.50
C PHE A 536 29.51 26.78 -6.05
N LEU A 537 28.63 27.28 -6.92
CA LEU A 537 27.21 27.45 -6.60
C LEU A 537 26.48 26.10 -6.46
N GLU A 538 26.87 25.10 -7.24
CA GLU A 538 26.33 23.74 -7.19
C GLU A 538 26.74 23.01 -5.90
N GLU A 539 28.02 23.07 -5.51
CA GLU A 539 28.52 22.42 -4.28
C GLU A 539 28.11 23.17 -2.99
N MET A 540 27.71 24.44 -3.11
CA MET A 540 27.02 25.17 -2.04
C MET A 540 25.58 24.72 -1.82
N GLY A 541 24.97 24.05 -2.81
CA GLY A 541 23.60 23.50 -2.77
C GLY A 541 23.40 22.45 -1.68
#